data_AF-A0A523MQB0-F1
#
_entry.id   AF-A0A523MQB0-F1
#
_cell.length_a   1.000
_cell.length_b   1.000
_cell.length_c   1.000
_cell.angle_alpha   90.00
_cell.angle_beta   90.00
_cell.angle_gamma   90.00
#
_symmetry.space_group_name_H-M   'P 1'
#
loop_
_entity.id
_entity.type
_entity.pdbx_description
1 polymer ?
#
loop_
_entity_poly.entity_id
_entity_poly.type
_entity_poly.pdbx_seq_one_letter_code
_entity_poly.pdbx_strand_id
1 'polypeptide(L)'
;MVAHNDFVLAMTGFHPDRDRLASLGVAVDPGTGVPHHDSETMETPTPGLFIAGVLAAGKDGNSIFIENGREHGARILRRLKPVVVDGV
;
A
#
# COMPACT_ATOMS: atom_id res chain seq x y z
N MET A 1 -36.71 -6.68 -18.41
CA MET A 1 -36.16 -5.99 -19.59
C MET A 1 -34.71 -6.45 -19.75
N VAL A 2 -34.38 -7.07 -20.88
CA VAL A 2 -33.02 -7.59 -21.15
C VAL A 2 -32.49 -6.81 -22.35
N ALA A 3 -31.30 -6.22 -22.22
CA ALA A 3 -30.61 -5.56 -23.32
C ALA A 3 -29.63 -6.54 -23.96
N HIS A 4 -29.76 -6.75 -25.28
CA HIS A 4 -28.84 -7.59 -26.05
C HIS A 4 -27.51 -6.86 -26.27
N ASN A 5 -26.39 -7.49 -25.96
CA ASN A 5 -25.04 -6.96 -26.14
C ASN A 5 -24.07 -8.09 -26.52
N ASP A 6 -23.16 -7.85 -27.47
CA ASP A 6 -22.17 -8.84 -27.93
C ASP A 6 -20.93 -8.89 -27.02
N PHE A 7 -20.57 -7.76 -26.40
CA PHE A 7 -19.42 -7.64 -25.50
C PHE A 7 -19.73 -6.72 -24.32
N VAL A 8 -19.03 -6.94 -23.21
CA VAL A 8 -19.10 -6.11 -22.00
C VAL A 8 -17.67 -5.81 -21.53
N LEU A 9 -17.38 -4.55 -21.23
CA LEU A 9 -16.13 -4.11 -20.60
C LEU A 9 -16.42 -3.69 -19.15
N ALA A 10 -16.05 -4.55 -18.20
CA ALA A 10 -16.19 -4.25 -16.78
C ALA A 10 -15.03 -3.35 -16.28
N MET A 11 -15.14 -2.04 -16.50
CA MET A 11 -14.15 -1.03 -16.07
C MET A 11 -14.43 -0.52 -14.64
N THR A 12 -14.70 -1.42 -13.71
CA THR A 12 -15.10 -1.10 -12.32
C THR A 12 -13.94 -0.81 -11.38
N GLY A 13 -12.73 -0.66 -11.92
CA GLY A 13 -11.50 -0.42 -11.16
C GLY A 13 -10.92 -1.69 -10.54
N PHE A 14 -9.96 -1.49 -9.62
CA PHE A 14 -9.20 -2.54 -8.96
C PHE A 14 -9.11 -2.27 -7.46
N HIS A 15 -8.85 -3.31 -6.68
CA HIS A 15 -8.49 -3.20 -5.27
C HIS A 15 -7.28 -4.08 -4.96
N PRO A 16 -6.46 -3.72 -3.95
CA PRO A 16 -5.39 -4.60 -3.50
C PRO A 16 -5.96 -5.89 -2.88
N ASP A 17 -5.17 -6.95 -2.91
CA ASP A 17 -5.46 -8.22 -2.24
C ASP A 17 -5.22 -8.08 -0.73
N ARG A 18 -6.31 -7.90 0.01
CA ARG A 18 -6.28 -7.68 1.47
C ARG A 18 -6.04 -8.98 2.24
N ASP A 19 -6.48 -10.12 1.70
CA ASP A 19 -6.33 -11.42 2.36
C ASP A 19 -4.85 -11.81 2.39
N ARG A 20 -4.12 -11.50 1.32
CA ARG A 20 -2.65 -11.67 1.29
C ARG A 20 -1.95 -10.79 2.31
N LEU A 21 -2.34 -9.52 2.46
CA LEU A 21 -1.78 -8.64 3.49
C LEU A 21 -2.06 -9.16 4.91
N ALA A 22 -3.29 -9.60 5.17
CA ALA A 22 -3.67 -10.20 6.43
C ALA A 22 -2.85 -11.46 6.74
N SER A 23 -2.59 -12.31 5.72
CA SER A 23 -1.75 -13.51 5.86
C SER A 23 -0.30 -13.21 6.23
N LEU A 24 0.18 -11.99 5.93
CA LEU A 24 1.51 -11.50 6.29
C LEU A 24 1.52 -10.73 7.63
N GLY A 25 0.41 -10.71 8.37
CA GLY A 25 0.29 -10.02 9.66
C GLY A 25 -0.01 -8.52 9.55
N VAL A 26 -0.44 -8.03 8.39
CA VAL A 26 -0.79 -6.63 8.18
C VAL A 26 -2.31 -6.45 8.24
N ALA A 27 -2.79 -5.87 9.35
CA ALA A 27 -4.18 -5.47 9.47
C ALA A 27 -4.53 -4.37 8.46
N VAL A 28 -5.77 -4.34 8.00
CA VAL A 28 -6.30 -3.31 7.10
C VAL A 28 -7.49 -2.63 7.79
N ASP A 29 -7.50 -1.31 7.79
CA ASP A 29 -8.61 -0.54 8.35
C ASP A 29 -9.91 -0.86 7.55
N PRO A 30 -11.00 -1.31 8.20
CA PRO A 30 -12.21 -1.71 7.50
C PRO A 30 -12.99 -0.52 6.89
N GLY A 31 -12.85 0.67 7.47
CA GLY A 31 -13.47 1.91 7.02
C GLY A 31 -12.76 2.48 5.80
N THR A 32 -11.45 2.68 5.88
CA THR A 32 -10.62 3.32 4.85
C THR A 32 -9.99 2.34 3.87
N GLY A 33 -9.82 1.07 4.24
CA GLY A 33 -9.10 0.07 3.44
C GLY A 33 -7.58 0.22 3.45
N VAL A 34 -7.03 1.14 4.26
CA VAL A 34 -5.59 1.40 4.35
C VAL A 34 -4.93 0.32 5.21
N PRO A 35 -3.86 -0.35 4.74
CA PRO A 35 -3.09 -1.26 5.58
C PRO A 35 -2.40 -0.48 6.71
N HIS A 36 -2.36 -1.04 7.92
CA HIS A 36 -1.67 -0.42 9.04
C HIS A 36 -0.16 -0.31 8.75
N HIS A 37 0.37 0.90 8.88
CA HIS A 37 1.79 1.20 8.72
C HIS A 37 2.13 2.53 9.41
N ASP A 38 3.40 2.73 9.69
CA ASP A 38 3.97 4.00 10.10
C ASP A 38 4.17 4.88 8.85
N SER A 39 3.64 6.11 8.85
CA SER A 39 3.65 6.98 7.65
C SER A 39 5.01 7.61 7.34
N GLU A 40 5.92 7.67 8.31
CA GLU A 40 7.26 8.26 8.14
C GLU A 40 8.26 7.25 7.60
N THR A 41 8.07 5.96 7.91
CA THR A 41 8.99 4.85 7.58
C THR A 41 8.40 3.87 6.57
N MET A 42 7.07 3.83 6.47
CA MET A 42 6.27 2.85 5.72
C MET A 42 6.36 1.41 6.26
N GLU A 43 6.89 1.22 7.47
CA GLU A 43 6.96 -0.08 8.14
C GLU A 43 5.57 -0.49 8.64
N THR A 44 5.21 -1.75 8.42
CA THR A 44 3.97 -2.33 8.95
C THR A 44 4.18 -2.78 10.41
N PRO A 45 3.12 -3.14 11.15
CA PRO A 45 3.26 -3.77 12.46
C PRO A 45 4.09 -5.06 12.46
N THR A 46 4.27 -5.70 11.30
CA THR A 46 5.16 -6.85 11.14
C THR A 46 6.59 -6.33 10.89
N PRO A 47 7.54 -6.55 11.81
CA PRO A 47 8.89 -5.99 11.71
C PRO A 47 9.61 -6.41 10.43
N GLY A 48 10.24 -5.45 9.75
CA GLY A 48 10.94 -5.70 8.49
C GLY A 48 10.03 -5.86 7.26
N LEU A 49 8.71 -5.78 7.42
CA LEU A 49 7.75 -5.73 6.32
C LEU A 49 7.28 -4.30 6.09
N PHE A 50 7.40 -3.83 4.85
CA PHE A 50 7.09 -2.46 4.43
C PHE A 50 6.08 -2.45 3.28
N ILE A 51 5.33 -1.37 3.14
CA ILE A 51 4.43 -1.14 2.00
C ILE A 51 4.80 0.12 1.24
N ALA A 52 4.50 0.17 -0.06
CA ALA A 52 4.79 1.33 -0.89
C ALA A 52 3.75 1.50 -2.01
N GLY A 53 3.74 2.70 -2.62
CA GLY A 53 2.80 3.04 -3.68
C GLY A 53 1.32 2.99 -3.25
N VAL A 54 0.45 2.79 -4.24
CA VAL A 54 -1.03 2.86 -4.11
C VAL A 54 -1.63 1.88 -3.10
N LEU A 55 -0.86 0.87 -2.66
CA LEU A 55 -1.27 -0.05 -1.62
C LEU A 55 -1.61 0.67 -0.30
N ALA A 56 -0.92 1.78 -0.01
CA ALA A 56 -1.15 2.61 1.17
C ALA A 56 -2.38 3.54 1.06
N ALA A 57 -3.05 3.60 -0.11
CA ALA A 57 -4.15 4.53 -0.39
C ALA A 57 -5.50 4.04 0.15
N GLY A 58 -5.63 2.72 0.33
CA GLY A 58 -6.88 2.08 0.72
C GLY A 58 -7.98 2.25 -0.34
N LYS A 59 -9.17 2.66 0.10
CA LYS A 59 -10.36 2.88 -0.74
C LYS A 59 -10.32 4.23 -1.46
N ASP A 60 -9.51 5.18 -0.98
CA ASP A 60 -9.29 6.43 -1.69
C ASP A 60 -8.18 6.25 -2.73
N GLY A 61 -8.55 5.63 -3.86
CA GLY A 61 -7.62 5.36 -4.97
C GLY A 61 -7.03 6.60 -5.63
N ASN A 62 -7.46 7.81 -5.25
CA ASN A 62 -6.97 9.08 -5.77
C ASN A 62 -6.08 9.84 -4.77
N SER A 63 -5.68 9.20 -3.67
CA SER A 63 -4.79 9.81 -2.67
C SER A 63 -3.30 9.59 -2.95
N ILE A 64 -2.95 8.47 -3.60
CA ILE A 64 -1.56 8.13 -3.94
C ILE A 64 -1.44 7.85 -5.44
N PHE A 65 -0.50 8.55 -6.07
CA PHE A 65 -0.10 8.43 -7.45
C PHE A 65 1.40 8.14 -7.55
N ILE A 66 1.94 8.12 -8.76
CA ILE A 66 3.37 7.89 -8.97
C ILE A 66 4.20 9.01 -8.33
N GLU A 67 3.71 10.25 -8.44
CA GLU A 67 4.40 11.48 -8.06
C GLU A 67 4.70 11.55 -6.56
N ASN A 68 3.74 11.17 -5.72
CA ASN A 68 3.86 11.15 -4.27
C ASN A 68 4.24 9.75 -3.74
N GLY A 69 3.73 8.67 -4.34
CA GLY A 69 3.99 7.30 -3.91
C GLY A 69 5.45 6.87 -4.10
N ARG A 70 6.19 7.47 -5.04
CA ARG A 70 7.63 7.22 -5.22
C ARG A 70 8.46 7.62 -4.00
N GLU A 71 7.97 8.54 -3.16
CA GLU A 71 8.68 8.97 -1.94
C GLU A 71 8.74 7.88 -0.87
N HIS A 72 7.80 6.93 -0.88
CA HIS A 72 7.75 5.82 0.08
C HIS A 72 9.05 5.01 0.06
N GLY A 73 9.67 4.80 -1.11
CA GLY A 73 10.94 4.11 -1.22
C GLY A 73 12.08 4.80 -0.46
N ALA A 74 12.14 6.14 -0.51
CA ALA A 74 13.16 6.90 0.23
C ALA A 74 12.97 6.79 1.75
N ARG A 75 11.71 6.75 2.22
CA ARG A 75 11.34 6.54 3.63
C ARG A 75 11.76 5.16 4.12
N ILE A 76 11.45 4.11 3.35
CA ILE A 76 11.85 2.73 3.63
C ILE A 76 13.38 2.62 3.69
N LEU A 77 14.09 3.17 2.70
CA LEU A 77 15.56 3.16 2.70
C LEU A 77 16.14 3.88 3.91
N ARG A 78 15.58 5.01 4.33
CA ARG A 78 16.02 5.72 5.54
C ARG A 78 15.85 4.86 6.79
N ARG A 79 14.74 4.12 6.90
CA ARG A 79 14.45 3.21 8.03
C ARG A 79 15.35 1.97 8.04
N LEU A 80 15.71 1.46 6.86
CA LEU A 80 16.59 0.30 6.68
C LEU A 80 18.07 0.62 6.84
N LYS A 81 18.49 1.88 6.62
CA LYS A 81 19.90 2.26 6.80
C LYS A 81 20.33 1.87 8.22
N PRO A 82 21.41 1.08 8.37
CA PRO A 82 22.06 0.94 9.66
C PRO A 82 22.40 2.34 10.14
N VAL A 83 22.25 2.61 11.44
CA VAL A 83 22.99 3.70 12.06
C VAL A 83 24.45 3.39 11.76
N VAL A 84 25.04 4.11 10.79
CA VAL A 84 26.49 4.11 10.64
C VAL A 84 26.98 4.69 11.96
N VAL A 85 27.51 3.84 12.82
CA VAL A 85 28.27 4.29 13.97
C VAL A 85 29.54 4.87 13.36
N ASP A 86 29.57 6.18 13.15
CA ASP A 86 30.78 6.90 12.81
C ASP A 86 31.80 6.64 13.93
N GLY A 87 32.74 5.71 13.73
CA GLY A 87 33.81 5.50 14.72
C GLY A 87 34.49 4.13 14.86
N VAL A 88 34.52 3.26 13.84
CA VAL A 88 35.57 2.21 13.74
C VAL A 88 36.05 2.11 12.29
#